data_AF-K1U331-F1
#
_entry.id   AF-K1U331-F1
#
_cell.length_a   1.000
_cell.length_b   1.000
_cell.length_c   1.000
_cell.angle_alpha   90.00
_cell.angle_beta   90.00
_cell.angle_gamma   90.00
#
_symmetry.space_group_name_H-M   'P 1'
#
loop_
_entity.id
_entity.type
_entity.pdbx_description
1 polymer ?
#
loop_
_entity_poly.entity_id
_entity_poly.type
_entity_poly.pdbx_seq_one_letter_code
_entity_poly.pdbx_strand_id
1 'polypeptide(L)'
;MNEKNNRNILGIVHGNSVLPMTIQAASKPDIKVGDYVKMGAYNNASILWRCVSIDNNGPLMLADKIVDTLAYDAKTNDNSNSKSHSRSYKRDDYGSNYWKDSNMRSWLNSTAAEGKVDWLCGNPPKDGYVSGVGAYNEKAGFLNAFSKSEIAAMKTVTQRSLVSHPEYNKGIVDGDANSDLLYYTDISEAVANYDSSYFETTTEKVFLLDVKQANAVWKNLKGYYVAYNNDGMAWPYWLRTPVTDCNHDMRYISSSGQVGRYAPWYSDLGVRPAFYLDSEYFVTTSGSGSQSSPYIGSAPNKQEDDYTISEPAEDANPDWNVSTEQSIQLTLGPWYSNDGKYSNPTIPVYTIQKTRSDTENMVVVVCGEGYTKSQQGKFINDVKRLWQDAMKYEPYRSYADRFNVYALCTASESTFDNGGSTFFDVIVDKYNSPVISNNLHGSQWKNHIFERCIGPEFIEKIHDAHIKKSVIQTQFRPVRNMSLIIMFTIILLSSLWL
;
A
#
# COMPACT_ATOMS: atom_id res chain seq x y z
N MET A 1 -97.73 13.51 19.69
CA MET A 1 -96.75 14.61 19.77
C MET A 1 -95.52 14.06 20.45
N ASN A 2 -94.37 14.14 19.75
CA ASN A 2 -92.98 14.26 20.21
C ASN A 2 -92.50 13.54 21.49
N GLU A 3 -91.27 13.06 21.62
CA GLU A 3 -90.14 12.65 20.77
C GLU A 3 -89.03 12.27 21.79
N LYS A 4 -88.20 11.28 21.46
CA LYS A 4 -86.76 11.15 21.81
C LYS A 4 -86.32 11.06 23.29
N ASN A 5 -85.72 9.92 23.64
CA ASN A 5 -84.25 9.77 23.60
C ASN A 5 -83.82 8.33 23.90
N ASN A 6 -83.33 7.63 22.88
CA ASN A 6 -82.58 6.37 23.01
C ASN A 6 -81.08 6.70 22.98
N ARG A 7 -80.32 6.22 23.97
CA ARG A 7 -78.87 6.02 23.87
C ARG A 7 -78.57 4.56 24.21
N ASN A 8 -78.35 3.74 23.17
CA ASN A 8 -77.71 2.44 23.30
C ASN A 8 -76.23 2.58 22.94
N ILE A 9 -75.36 2.20 23.86
CA ILE A 9 -73.92 2.10 23.67
C ILE A 9 -73.67 0.77 22.96
N LEU A 10 -73.22 0.83 21.70
CA LEU A 10 -72.78 -0.34 20.94
C LEU A 10 -71.25 -0.41 21.03
N GLY A 11 -70.73 -1.41 21.73
CA GLY A 11 -69.29 -1.71 21.74
C GLY A 11 -68.86 -2.31 20.41
N ILE A 12 -68.02 -1.60 19.65
CA ILE A 12 -67.38 -2.12 18.44
C ILE A 12 -66.07 -2.77 18.85
N VAL A 13 -66.04 -4.11 18.83
CA VAL A 13 -64.80 -4.90 18.91
C VAL A 13 -64.15 -4.86 17.53
N HIS A 14 -63.07 -4.09 17.38
CA HIS A 14 -62.21 -4.17 16.21
C HIS A 14 -61.38 -5.45 16.30
N GLY A 15 -61.80 -6.49 15.55
CA GLY A 15 -60.95 -7.64 15.29
C GLY A 15 -59.79 -7.24 14.40
N ASN A 16 -58.61 -7.04 15.00
CA ASN A 16 -57.37 -6.96 14.26
C ASN A 16 -57.09 -8.34 13.63
N SER A 17 -57.45 -8.50 12.36
CA SER A 17 -57.04 -9.62 11.54
C SER A 17 -55.54 -9.52 11.28
N VAL A 18 -54.75 -10.14 12.16
CA VAL A 18 -53.32 -10.37 11.92
C VAL A 18 -53.24 -11.46 10.85
N LEU A 19 -52.97 -11.07 9.60
CA LEU A 19 -52.63 -12.04 8.57
C LEU A 19 -51.38 -12.82 9.03
N PRO A 20 -51.36 -14.16 8.96
CA PRO A 20 -50.19 -14.93 9.31
C PRO A 20 -49.06 -14.58 8.33
N MET A 21 -48.04 -13.87 8.82
CA MET A 21 -46.79 -13.65 8.10
C MET A 21 -46.15 -15.02 7.91
N THR A 22 -46.21 -15.54 6.69
CA THR A 22 -45.58 -16.81 6.34
C THR A 22 -44.07 -16.57 6.35
N ILE A 23 -43.39 -16.95 7.43
CA ILE A 23 -41.93 -16.93 7.50
C ILE A 23 -41.45 -18.00 6.52
N GLN A 24 -41.03 -17.58 5.33
CA GLN A 24 -40.37 -18.47 4.39
C GLN A 24 -39.03 -18.88 5.01
N ALA A 25 -38.80 -20.19 5.11
CA ALA A 25 -37.57 -20.73 5.67
C ALA A 25 -36.37 -20.22 4.86
N ALA A 26 -35.30 -19.84 5.57
CA ALA A 26 -34.08 -19.37 4.95
C ALA A 26 -33.55 -20.42 3.98
N SER A 27 -33.41 -20.07 2.70
CA SER A 27 -32.93 -20.96 1.64
C SER A 27 -31.59 -20.47 1.10
N LYS A 28 -30.71 -21.39 0.70
CA LYS A 28 -29.47 -21.05 0.01
C LYS A 28 -29.75 -20.91 -1.49
N PRO A 29 -29.66 -19.71 -2.08
CA PRO A 29 -29.92 -19.52 -3.51
C PRO A 29 -28.72 -19.98 -4.36
N ASP A 30 -29.00 -20.42 -5.59
CA ASP A 30 -27.99 -20.62 -6.63
C ASP A 30 -27.84 -19.31 -7.43
N ILE A 31 -26.89 -18.46 -7.04
CA ILE A 31 -26.69 -17.13 -7.60
C ILE A 31 -26.08 -17.20 -9.00
N LYS A 32 -26.72 -16.56 -9.98
CA LYS A 32 -26.30 -16.52 -11.38
C LYS A 32 -25.96 -15.10 -11.82
N VAL A 33 -25.15 -14.99 -12.88
CA VAL A 33 -24.88 -13.70 -13.52
C VAL A 33 -26.20 -13.07 -13.97
N GLY A 34 -26.43 -11.83 -13.54
CA GLY A 34 -27.65 -11.08 -13.79
C GLY A 34 -28.61 -11.03 -12.59
N ASP A 35 -28.48 -11.94 -11.61
CA ASP A 35 -29.31 -11.96 -10.41
C ASP A 35 -29.04 -10.74 -9.52
N TYR A 36 -30.05 -10.37 -8.75
CA TYR A 36 -30.03 -9.25 -7.83
C TYR A 36 -30.15 -9.69 -6.38
N VAL A 37 -29.34 -9.06 -5.53
CA VAL A 37 -29.39 -9.17 -4.07
C VAL A 37 -29.63 -7.78 -3.49
N LYS A 38 -30.49 -7.68 -2.47
CA LYS A 38 -30.71 -6.45 -1.72
C LYS A 38 -30.16 -6.64 -0.31
N MET A 39 -29.14 -5.86 0.03
CA MET A 39 -28.41 -5.97 1.29
C MET A 39 -27.73 -4.65 1.65
N GLY A 40 -27.76 -4.29 2.93
CA GLY A 40 -27.19 -3.05 3.44
C GLY A 40 -27.94 -1.79 3.01
N ALA A 41 -27.52 -0.67 3.59
CA ALA A 41 -28.04 0.64 3.27
C ALA A 41 -26.93 1.68 3.28
N TYR A 42 -27.11 2.73 2.49
CA TYR A 42 -26.27 3.91 2.49
C TYR A 42 -27.14 5.15 2.31
N ASN A 43 -26.91 6.22 3.08
CA ASN A 43 -27.75 7.42 3.11
C ASN A 43 -29.26 7.11 3.25
N ASN A 44 -29.61 6.18 4.16
CA ASN A 44 -30.97 5.71 4.41
C ASN A 44 -31.66 5.00 3.22
N ALA A 45 -30.93 4.69 2.14
CA ALA A 45 -31.42 3.94 1.00
C ALA A 45 -30.80 2.53 0.98
N SER A 46 -31.63 1.51 0.83
CA SER A 46 -31.12 0.15 0.65
C SER A 46 -30.33 0.02 -0.66
N ILE A 47 -29.26 -0.76 -0.65
CA ILE A 47 -28.44 -0.98 -1.84
C ILE A 47 -28.92 -2.24 -2.57
N LEU A 48 -29.09 -2.08 -3.88
CA LEU A 48 -29.34 -3.18 -4.80
C LEU A 48 -28.01 -3.58 -5.45
N TRP A 49 -27.71 -4.86 -5.47
CA TRP A 49 -26.48 -5.44 -5.99
C TRP A 49 -26.81 -6.40 -7.10
N ARG A 50 -26.05 -6.37 -8.20
CA ARG A 50 -26.19 -7.31 -9.31
C ARG A 50 -24.98 -8.21 -9.38
N CYS A 51 -25.20 -9.51 -9.57
CA CYS A 51 -24.13 -10.45 -9.89
C CYS A 51 -23.65 -10.19 -11.32
N VAL A 52 -22.42 -9.71 -11.48
CA VAL A 52 -21.86 -9.30 -12.78
C VAL A 52 -20.87 -10.29 -13.38
N SER A 53 -20.29 -11.15 -12.53
CA SER A 53 -19.36 -12.21 -12.92
C SER A 53 -19.34 -13.28 -11.84
N ILE A 54 -18.92 -14.48 -12.19
CA ILE A 54 -18.63 -15.56 -11.23
C ILE A 54 -17.24 -16.08 -11.58
N ASP A 55 -16.32 -16.04 -10.62
CA ASP A 55 -14.95 -16.55 -10.76
C ASP A 55 -14.57 -17.40 -9.54
N ASN A 56 -13.28 -17.72 -9.38
CA ASN A 56 -12.79 -18.55 -8.27
C ASN A 56 -13.05 -17.96 -6.87
N ASN A 57 -13.27 -16.64 -6.77
CA ASN A 57 -13.65 -15.99 -5.52
C ASN A 57 -15.15 -16.12 -5.23
N GLY A 58 -15.98 -16.41 -6.25
CA GLY A 58 -17.43 -16.57 -6.16
C GLY A 58 -18.19 -15.54 -7.00
N PRO A 59 -19.48 -15.31 -6.69
CA PRO A 59 -20.28 -14.27 -7.35
C PRO A 59 -19.76 -12.86 -7.02
N LEU A 60 -19.33 -12.13 -8.04
CA LEU A 60 -18.95 -10.72 -7.94
C LEU A 60 -20.22 -9.86 -7.99
N MET A 61 -20.53 -9.22 -6.87
CA MET A 61 -21.69 -8.35 -6.68
C MET A 61 -21.26 -6.91 -6.88
N LEU A 62 -21.91 -6.19 -7.81
CA LEU A 62 -21.67 -4.78 -8.10
C LEU A 62 -22.91 -3.97 -7.72
N ALA A 63 -22.75 -2.82 -7.08
CA ALA A 63 -23.86 -1.92 -6.83
C ALA A 63 -24.55 -1.52 -8.14
N ASP A 64 -25.89 -1.60 -8.16
CA ASP A 64 -26.68 -1.36 -9.36
C ASP A 64 -26.55 0.08 -9.86
N LYS A 65 -26.47 1.01 -8.89
CA LYS A 65 -26.30 2.44 -9.10
C LYS A 65 -25.07 2.97 -8.36
N ILE A 66 -24.66 4.18 -8.74
CA ILE A 66 -23.72 4.98 -7.97
C ILE A 66 -24.29 5.27 -6.58
N VAL A 67 -23.53 4.95 -5.53
CA VAL A 67 -23.97 5.13 -4.14
C VAL A 67 -23.68 6.53 -3.61
N ASP A 68 -22.62 7.16 -4.11
CA ASP A 68 -22.22 8.53 -3.78
C ASP A 68 -21.27 9.08 -4.86
N THR A 69 -20.99 10.38 -4.83
CA THR A 69 -20.00 11.06 -5.68
C THR A 69 -18.91 11.66 -4.79
N LEU A 70 -17.75 11.02 -4.77
CA LEU A 70 -16.66 11.29 -3.82
C LEU A 70 -15.32 11.28 -4.54
N ALA A 71 -14.36 12.05 -4.03
CA ALA A 71 -12.96 11.90 -4.43
C ALA A 71 -12.46 10.50 -4.13
N TYR A 72 -11.56 10.00 -4.98
CA TYR A 72 -10.89 8.73 -4.74
C TYR A 72 -9.90 8.85 -3.59
N ASP A 73 -9.13 9.94 -3.58
CA ASP A 73 -8.08 10.17 -2.60
C ASP A 73 -7.72 11.65 -2.48
N ALA A 74 -7.46 12.12 -1.27
CA ALA A 74 -7.27 13.53 -0.96
C ALA A 74 -5.85 14.01 -1.27
N LYS A 75 -5.69 15.21 -1.85
CA LYS A 75 -4.35 15.79 -2.04
C LYS A 75 -3.78 16.27 -0.70
N THR A 76 -2.52 15.97 -0.43
CA THR A 76 -1.85 16.32 0.83
C THR A 76 -0.37 16.01 0.77
N ASN A 77 0.43 16.83 1.45
CA ASN A 77 1.84 16.58 1.75
C ASN A 77 2.06 16.04 3.18
N ASP A 78 1.08 16.23 4.07
CA ASP A 78 1.00 15.54 5.36
C ASP A 78 0.61 14.10 5.01
N ASN A 79 1.45 13.09 5.25
CA ASN A 79 1.10 11.67 5.16
C ASN A 79 2.05 10.93 6.11
N SER A 80 1.68 10.89 7.38
CA SER A 80 2.54 10.37 8.46
C SER A 80 2.69 8.86 8.44
N ASN A 81 1.72 8.12 7.88
CA ASN A 81 1.63 6.67 8.07
C ASN A 81 2.24 5.90 6.90
N SER A 82 1.65 6.01 5.70
CA SER A 82 2.06 5.20 4.54
C SER A 82 3.10 5.88 3.65
N LYS A 83 3.17 7.21 3.72
CA LYS A 83 4.03 8.09 2.90
C LYS A 83 3.85 7.99 1.40
N SER A 84 2.81 7.33 0.91
CA SER A 84 2.57 7.17 -0.52
C SER A 84 2.46 8.50 -1.27
N HIS A 85 1.97 9.56 -0.61
CA HIS A 85 1.87 10.90 -1.20
C HIS A 85 3.26 11.53 -1.39
N SER A 86 4.17 11.34 -0.43
CA SER A 86 5.56 11.82 -0.53
C SER A 86 6.35 11.16 -1.66
N ARG A 87 5.90 10.03 -2.21
CA ARG A 87 6.59 9.33 -3.31
C ARG A 87 6.56 10.13 -4.61
N SER A 88 5.69 11.14 -4.71
CA SER A 88 5.72 12.10 -5.81
C SER A 88 5.10 13.43 -5.42
N TYR A 89 5.80 14.55 -5.69
CA TYR A 89 5.29 15.91 -5.48
C TYR A 89 3.93 16.18 -6.15
N LYS A 90 3.56 15.40 -7.18
CA LYS A 90 2.25 15.51 -7.84
C LYS A 90 1.10 15.00 -6.96
N ARG A 91 1.34 14.05 -6.06
CA ARG A 91 0.30 13.52 -5.17
C ARG A 91 -0.08 14.51 -4.07
N ASP A 92 0.80 15.45 -3.76
CA ASP A 92 0.51 16.59 -2.88
C ASP A 92 -0.50 17.55 -3.51
N ASP A 93 -0.48 17.67 -4.85
CA ASP A 93 -1.35 18.57 -5.62
C ASP A 93 -2.64 17.87 -6.12
N TYR A 94 -2.60 16.56 -6.33
CA TYR A 94 -3.63 15.83 -7.08
C TYR A 94 -4.22 14.59 -6.37
N GLY A 95 -3.68 14.21 -5.22
CA GLY A 95 -4.02 12.95 -4.53
C GLY A 95 -3.23 11.75 -5.07
N SER A 96 -3.32 10.61 -4.39
CA SER A 96 -2.61 9.38 -4.73
C SER A 96 -3.47 8.44 -5.58
N ASN A 97 -2.85 7.78 -6.55
CA ASN A 97 -3.45 6.67 -7.30
C ASN A 97 -3.17 5.30 -6.66
N TYR A 98 -2.64 5.26 -5.43
CA TYR A 98 -2.29 4.04 -4.74
C TYR A 98 -3.50 3.46 -3.98
N TRP A 99 -4.05 2.33 -4.44
CA TRP A 99 -5.26 1.74 -3.85
C TRP A 99 -5.09 1.36 -2.38
N LYS A 100 -3.95 0.76 -2.01
CA LYS A 100 -3.75 0.08 -0.72
C LYS A 100 -3.91 0.99 0.50
N ASP A 101 -3.68 2.29 0.36
CA ASP A 101 -3.86 3.26 1.43
C ASP A 101 -4.82 4.40 1.09
N SER A 102 -5.50 4.32 -0.05
CA SER A 102 -6.43 5.35 -0.50
C SER A 102 -7.55 5.62 0.51
N ASN A 103 -8.00 6.87 0.57
CA ASN A 103 -9.16 7.25 1.35
C ASN A 103 -10.41 6.45 0.94
N MET A 104 -10.58 6.15 -0.34
CA MET A 104 -11.68 5.32 -0.83
C MET A 104 -11.66 3.91 -0.23
N ARG A 105 -10.49 3.25 -0.16
CA ARG A 105 -10.35 1.93 0.45
C ARG A 105 -10.67 1.95 1.94
N SER A 106 -10.18 2.95 2.67
CA SER A 106 -10.51 3.19 4.08
C SER A 106 -12.01 3.29 4.30
N TRP A 107 -12.67 4.16 3.55
CA TRP A 107 -14.09 4.42 3.72
C TRP A 107 -14.96 3.22 3.36
N LEU A 108 -14.67 2.54 2.24
CA LEU A 108 -15.43 1.37 1.77
C LEU A 108 -15.43 0.19 2.74
N ASN A 109 -14.38 0.06 3.56
CA ASN A 109 -14.20 -1.07 4.47
C ASN A 109 -14.36 -0.68 5.95
N SER A 110 -14.91 0.50 6.25
CA SER A 110 -15.10 0.97 7.61
C SER A 110 -16.54 0.79 8.11
N THR A 111 -16.68 0.27 9.32
CA THR A 111 -17.94 0.23 10.09
C THR A 111 -18.07 1.41 11.06
N ALA A 112 -17.10 2.33 11.05
CA ALA A 112 -17.03 3.41 12.02
C ALA A 112 -18.16 4.43 11.86
N ALA A 113 -18.55 5.04 12.97
CA ALA A 113 -19.51 6.13 12.99
C ALA A 113 -18.98 7.39 12.28
N GLU A 114 -19.86 8.37 12.08
CA GLU A 114 -19.52 9.69 11.52
C GLU A 114 -18.30 10.30 12.22
N GLY A 115 -17.34 10.79 11.41
CA GLY A 115 -16.09 11.39 11.88
C GLY A 115 -15.12 10.44 12.59
N LYS A 116 -15.32 9.11 12.48
CA LYS A 116 -14.49 8.08 13.14
C LYS A 116 -13.82 7.10 12.20
N VAL A 117 -13.85 7.35 10.89
CA VAL A 117 -13.15 6.50 9.92
C VAL A 117 -11.64 6.66 10.10
N ASP A 118 -10.95 5.52 10.25
CA ASP A 118 -9.48 5.47 10.25
C ASP A 118 -8.97 5.54 8.81
N TRP A 119 -8.18 6.57 8.52
CA TRP A 119 -7.64 6.83 7.19
C TRP A 119 -6.26 6.21 7.05
N LEU A 120 -6.11 5.26 6.13
CA LEU A 120 -4.90 4.42 6.01
C LEU A 120 -3.65 5.22 5.65
N CYS A 121 -3.80 6.22 4.79
CA CYS A 121 -2.72 7.16 4.48
C CYS A 121 -2.46 8.19 5.59
N GLY A 122 -3.18 8.12 6.72
CA GLY A 122 -3.10 9.09 7.80
C GLY A 122 -3.84 10.41 7.52
N ASN A 123 -4.48 10.55 6.36
CA ASN A 123 -5.05 11.82 5.91
C ASN A 123 -6.54 11.76 5.63
N PRO A 124 -7.36 12.51 6.36
CA PRO A 124 -8.77 12.59 6.08
C PRO A 124 -9.07 13.42 4.81
N PRO A 125 -10.07 13.02 3.99
CA PRO A 125 -10.54 13.77 2.82
C PRO A 125 -11.42 14.95 3.22
N LYS A 126 -10.78 15.98 3.81
CA LYS A 126 -11.41 17.20 4.32
C LYS A 126 -11.48 18.32 3.27
N ASP A 127 -12.23 19.37 3.60
CA ASP A 127 -12.33 20.56 2.75
C ASP A 127 -10.95 21.15 2.43
N GLY A 128 -10.77 21.59 1.18
CA GLY A 128 -9.49 22.05 0.63
C GLY A 128 -8.51 20.93 0.21
N TYR A 129 -8.68 19.69 0.70
CA TYR A 129 -7.86 18.54 0.29
C TYR A 129 -8.53 17.74 -0.83
N VAL A 130 -9.82 17.96 -1.06
CA VAL A 130 -10.59 17.46 -2.20
C VAL A 130 -11.32 18.61 -2.87
N SER A 131 -11.73 18.44 -4.12
CA SER A 131 -12.39 19.50 -4.87
C SER A 131 -13.87 19.67 -4.45
N GLY A 132 -14.35 20.91 -4.44
CA GLY A 132 -15.78 21.22 -4.28
C GLY A 132 -16.36 20.81 -2.93
N VAL A 133 -17.65 20.48 -2.89
CA VAL A 133 -18.36 20.05 -1.66
C VAL A 133 -18.13 18.58 -1.30
N GLY A 134 -17.13 17.94 -1.91
CA GLY A 134 -16.94 16.49 -1.83
C GLY A 134 -16.08 16.01 -0.67
N ALA A 135 -15.88 16.84 0.37
CA ALA A 135 -15.25 16.39 1.60
C ALA A 135 -16.12 15.32 2.27
N TYR A 136 -15.48 14.26 2.76
CA TYR A 136 -16.19 13.14 3.40
C TYR A 136 -15.48 12.61 4.64
N ASN A 137 -14.58 13.39 5.22
CA ASN A 137 -13.92 13.07 6.49
C ASN A 137 -14.90 12.89 7.66
N GLU A 138 -16.04 13.59 7.62
CA GLU A 138 -17.09 13.49 8.66
C GLU A 138 -18.12 12.40 8.36
N LYS A 139 -18.09 11.76 7.19
CA LYS A 139 -19.06 10.69 6.88
C LYS A 139 -18.77 9.44 7.70
N ALA A 140 -19.82 8.70 8.04
CA ALA A 140 -19.68 7.34 8.54
C ALA A 140 -19.01 6.44 7.48
N GLY A 141 -18.35 5.39 7.93
CA GLY A 141 -17.82 4.36 7.05
C GLY A 141 -18.92 3.71 6.21
N PHE A 142 -18.61 3.25 5.00
CA PHE A 142 -19.59 2.67 4.09
C PHE A 142 -20.36 1.49 4.71
N LEU A 143 -19.68 0.66 5.49
CA LEU A 143 -20.25 -0.51 6.14
C LEU A 143 -20.97 -0.20 7.46
N ASN A 144 -20.99 1.06 7.92
CA ASN A 144 -21.56 1.43 9.23
C ASN A 144 -23.04 1.06 9.36
N ALA A 145 -23.82 1.22 8.28
CA ALA A 145 -25.25 0.92 8.26
C ALA A 145 -25.58 -0.53 7.86
N PHE A 146 -24.57 -1.39 7.72
CA PHE A 146 -24.75 -2.82 7.46
C PHE A 146 -24.80 -3.58 8.78
N SER A 147 -25.71 -4.54 8.90
CA SER A 147 -25.69 -5.46 10.03
C SER A 147 -24.48 -6.40 9.95
N LYS A 148 -24.04 -6.92 11.10
CA LYS A 148 -22.95 -7.91 11.15
C LYS A 148 -23.22 -9.12 10.24
N SER A 149 -24.46 -9.61 10.18
CA SER A 149 -24.83 -10.74 9.31
C SER A 149 -24.74 -10.42 7.81
N GLU A 150 -24.91 -9.15 7.43
CA GLU A 150 -24.77 -8.71 6.04
C GLU A 150 -23.29 -8.57 5.67
N ILE A 151 -22.46 -8.02 6.56
CA ILE A 151 -21.01 -7.98 6.39
C ILE A 151 -20.42 -9.39 6.35
N ALA A 152 -20.97 -10.33 7.15
CA ALA A 152 -20.60 -11.75 7.13
C ALA A 152 -20.82 -12.41 5.75
N ALA A 153 -21.84 -11.96 5.02
CA ALA A 153 -22.14 -12.45 3.68
C ALA A 153 -21.17 -11.92 2.61
N MET A 154 -20.30 -10.97 2.96
CA MET A 154 -19.21 -10.50 2.10
C MET A 154 -17.95 -11.31 2.38
N LYS A 155 -17.37 -11.89 1.33
CA LYS A 155 -16.12 -12.62 1.41
C LYS A 155 -14.95 -11.64 1.52
N THR A 156 -14.08 -11.86 2.49
CA THR A 156 -12.77 -11.21 2.51
C THR A 156 -11.90 -11.87 1.45
N VAL A 157 -11.41 -11.09 0.48
CA VAL A 157 -10.63 -11.60 -0.65
C VAL A 157 -9.26 -10.94 -0.71
N THR A 158 -8.24 -11.73 -1.03
CA THR A 158 -6.93 -11.21 -1.44
C THR A 158 -6.88 -11.19 -2.95
N GLN A 159 -6.68 -10.01 -3.54
CA GLN A 159 -6.74 -9.80 -4.97
C GLN A 159 -5.59 -8.95 -5.46
N ARG A 160 -5.31 -9.07 -6.77
CA ARG A 160 -4.32 -8.25 -7.46
C ARG A 160 -4.80 -6.80 -7.52
N SER A 161 -3.94 -5.88 -7.13
CA SER A 161 -4.09 -4.44 -7.33
C SER A 161 -2.90 -3.93 -8.12
N LEU A 162 -3.15 -3.39 -9.32
CA LEU A 162 -2.06 -2.81 -10.11
C LEU A 162 -1.49 -1.59 -9.40
N VAL A 163 -0.18 -1.38 -9.54
CA VAL A 163 0.53 -0.24 -8.95
C VAL A 163 1.17 0.62 -10.04
N SER A 164 1.45 1.87 -9.71
CA SER A 164 2.06 2.84 -10.62
C SER A 164 3.54 3.05 -10.33
N HIS A 165 4.23 3.81 -11.20
CA HIS A 165 5.67 3.98 -11.10
C HIS A 165 6.24 4.51 -9.78
N PRO A 166 5.55 5.33 -8.95
CA PRO A 166 6.05 5.66 -7.62
C PRO A 166 6.22 4.44 -6.70
N GLU A 167 5.40 3.40 -6.88
CA GLU A 167 5.48 2.15 -6.10
C GLU A 167 6.56 1.22 -6.65
N TYR A 168 6.48 0.87 -7.95
CA TYR A 168 7.40 -0.11 -8.51
C TYR A 168 8.85 0.39 -8.57
N ASN A 169 9.08 1.70 -8.70
CA ASN A 169 10.44 2.28 -8.60
C ASN A 169 11.01 2.19 -7.17
N LYS A 170 10.17 1.96 -6.17
CA LYS A 170 10.57 1.68 -4.78
C LYS A 170 10.65 0.18 -4.48
N GLY A 171 10.39 -0.68 -5.48
CA GLY A 171 10.32 -2.13 -5.31
C GLY A 171 9.06 -2.59 -4.57
N ILE A 172 8.01 -1.75 -4.50
CA ILE A 172 6.72 -2.09 -3.88
C ILE A 172 5.88 -2.79 -4.95
N VAL A 173 6.25 -4.03 -5.24
CA VAL A 173 5.58 -4.92 -6.20
C VAL A 173 5.65 -6.36 -5.70
N ASP A 174 4.63 -7.13 -6.07
CA ASP A 174 4.60 -8.58 -5.91
C ASP A 174 4.92 -9.26 -7.25
N GLY A 175 5.55 -10.45 -7.16
CA GLY A 175 5.83 -11.31 -8.30
C GLY A 175 6.81 -10.72 -9.33
N ASP A 176 6.81 -11.31 -10.52
CA ASP A 176 7.79 -11.01 -11.59
C ASP A 176 7.22 -10.07 -12.67
N ALA A 177 6.22 -9.25 -12.33
CA ALA A 177 5.66 -8.28 -13.27
C ALA A 177 6.71 -7.24 -13.67
N ASN A 178 6.68 -6.80 -14.94
CA ASN A 178 7.77 -6.02 -15.55
C ASN A 178 7.30 -4.95 -16.55
N SER A 179 6.02 -4.57 -16.50
CA SER A 179 5.45 -3.60 -17.44
C SER A 179 4.38 -2.71 -16.82
N ASP A 180 4.21 -1.53 -17.40
CA ASP A 180 3.01 -0.71 -17.21
C ASP A 180 1.81 -1.30 -17.95
N LEU A 181 0.60 -1.09 -17.42
CA LEU A 181 -0.64 -1.42 -18.12
C LEU A 181 -0.85 -0.46 -19.29
N LEU A 182 -1.01 -1.01 -20.50
CA LEU A 182 -1.28 -0.24 -21.70
C LEU A 182 -2.55 0.62 -21.56
N TYR A 183 -2.46 1.86 -22.01
CA TYR A 183 -3.56 2.81 -21.93
C TYR A 183 -4.44 2.72 -23.18
N TYR A 184 -5.56 1.99 -23.05
CA TYR A 184 -6.65 1.97 -24.02
C TYR A 184 -7.92 2.56 -23.41
N THR A 185 -8.65 3.32 -24.22
CA THR A 185 -9.93 3.94 -23.82
C THR A 185 -11.12 3.03 -24.06
N ASP A 186 -11.00 2.04 -24.95
CA ASP A 186 -12.03 1.02 -25.15
C ASP A 186 -11.92 -0.04 -24.04
N ILE A 187 -13.03 -0.28 -23.32
CA ILE A 187 -13.09 -1.26 -22.24
C ILE A 187 -12.72 -2.68 -22.70
N SER A 188 -12.94 -3.01 -23.98
CA SER A 188 -12.61 -4.31 -24.56
C SER A 188 -11.09 -4.55 -24.67
N GLU A 189 -10.32 -3.48 -24.83
CA GLU A 189 -8.85 -3.49 -25.03
C GLU A 189 -8.07 -3.09 -23.77
N ALA A 190 -8.72 -2.40 -22.82
CA ALA A 190 -8.09 -1.86 -21.61
C ALA A 190 -7.45 -2.89 -20.66
N VAL A 191 -7.55 -4.19 -20.98
CA VAL A 191 -6.96 -5.32 -20.25
C VAL A 191 -5.76 -5.96 -20.97
N ALA A 192 -5.31 -5.43 -22.11
CA ALA A 192 -4.41 -6.08 -23.07
C ALA A 192 -3.17 -6.77 -22.45
N ASN A 193 -2.49 -6.14 -21.51
CA ASN A 193 -1.31 -6.69 -20.82
C ASN A 193 -1.48 -6.68 -19.28
N TYR A 194 -2.71 -6.76 -18.80
CA TYR A 194 -3.02 -6.67 -17.35
C TYR A 194 -2.23 -7.70 -16.52
N ASP A 195 -2.13 -8.93 -16.99
CA ASP A 195 -1.50 -10.02 -16.23
C ASP A 195 0.04 -9.87 -16.11
N SER A 196 0.69 -9.11 -17.00
CA SER A 196 2.11 -8.78 -16.92
C SER A 196 2.42 -7.44 -16.25
N SER A 197 1.38 -6.68 -15.86
CA SER A 197 1.53 -5.31 -15.36
C SER A 197 1.95 -5.26 -13.89
N TYR A 198 2.73 -4.27 -13.46
CA TYR A 198 3.15 -4.14 -12.05
C TYR A 198 1.96 -4.17 -11.10
N PHE A 199 2.08 -4.93 -10.02
CA PHE A 199 1.00 -5.13 -9.05
C PHE A 199 1.53 -5.39 -7.66
N GLU A 200 0.62 -5.30 -6.71
CA GLU A 200 0.73 -5.92 -5.39
C GLU A 200 -0.59 -6.64 -5.07
N THR A 201 -0.63 -7.34 -3.95
CA THR A 201 -1.82 -7.98 -3.42
C THR A 201 -2.43 -7.15 -2.29
N THR A 202 -3.75 -6.94 -2.35
CA THR A 202 -4.53 -6.27 -1.31
C THR A 202 -5.65 -7.16 -0.82
N THR A 203 -5.98 -7.07 0.47
CA THR A 203 -7.02 -7.87 1.10
C THR A 203 -8.14 -6.96 1.58
N GLU A 204 -9.33 -7.10 1.00
CA GLU A 204 -10.50 -6.32 1.39
C GLU A 204 -11.82 -7.11 1.25
N LYS A 205 -12.92 -6.63 1.87
CA LYS A 205 -14.27 -7.13 1.60
C LYS A 205 -14.95 -6.35 0.47
N VAL A 206 -14.89 -5.02 0.56
CA VAL A 206 -15.51 -4.10 -0.41
C VAL A 206 -14.43 -3.35 -1.17
N PHE A 207 -14.59 -3.24 -2.48
CA PHE A 207 -13.63 -2.60 -3.37
C PHE A 207 -14.33 -1.90 -4.53
N LEU A 208 -13.60 -1.08 -5.27
CA LEU A 208 -13.99 -0.69 -6.62
C LEU A 208 -13.53 -1.73 -7.62
N LEU A 209 -14.25 -1.88 -8.73
CA LEU A 209 -13.77 -2.78 -9.80
C LEU A 209 -12.39 -2.33 -10.30
N ASP A 210 -11.54 -3.30 -10.59
CA ASP A 210 -10.41 -3.04 -11.50
C ASP A 210 -10.87 -3.12 -12.97
N VAL A 211 -9.98 -2.73 -13.88
CA VAL A 211 -10.28 -2.74 -15.31
C VAL A 211 -10.59 -4.13 -15.87
N LYS A 212 -10.02 -5.20 -15.30
CA LYS A 212 -10.28 -6.60 -15.71
C LYS A 212 -11.68 -7.04 -15.29
N GLN A 213 -12.09 -6.68 -14.07
CA GLN A 213 -13.44 -6.91 -13.56
C GLN A 213 -14.46 -6.07 -14.34
N ALA A 214 -14.18 -4.80 -14.65
CA ALA A 214 -15.04 -3.97 -15.50
C ALA A 214 -15.19 -4.54 -16.93
N ASN A 215 -14.10 -5.06 -17.52
CA ASN A 215 -14.13 -5.77 -18.79
C ASN A 215 -15.00 -7.04 -18.72
N ALA A 216 -14.97 -7.77 -17.61
CA ALA A 216 -15.85 -8.93 -17.39
C ALA A 216 -17.33 -8.51 -17.35
N VAL A 217 -17.68 -7.40 -16.70
CA VAL A 217 -19.04 -6.83 -16.71
C VAL A 217 -19.47 -6.55 -18.16
N TRP A 218 -18.62 -5.90 -18.96
CA TRP A 218 -18.89 -5.62 -20.37
C TRP A 218 -19.11 -6.91 -21.19
N LYS A 219 -18.28 -7.93 -21.00
CA LYS A 219 -18.44 -9.22 -21.69
C LYS A 219 -19.77 -9.89 -21.36
N ASN A 220 -20.09 -9.96 -20.07
CA ASN A 220 -21.21 -10.72 -19.53
C ASN A 220 -22.56 -10.01 -19.68
N LEU A 221 -22.60 -8.71 -19.43
CA LEU A 221 -23.82 -7.90 -19.32
C LEU A 221 -23.86 -6.71 -20.29
N LYS A 222 -22.95 -6.68 -21.26
CA LYS A 222 -22.89 -5.64 -22.30
C LYS A 222 -22.82 -4.26 -21.68
N GLY A 223 -23.67 -3.31 -22.08
CA GLY A 223 -23.63 -1.91 -21.64
C GLY A 223 -23.78 -1.65 -20.13
N TYR A 224 -24.06 -2.67 -19.30
CA TYR A 224 -24.27 -2.51 -17.86
C TYR A 224 -23.04 -2.00 -17.07
N TYR A 225 -21.84 -2.10 -17.65
CA TYR A 225 -20.64 -1.49 -17.07
C TYR A 225 -20.74 0.04 -17.04
N VAL A 226 -21.56 0.67 -17.90
CA VAL A 226 -21.91 2.09 -17.76
C VAL A 226 -22.86 2.25 -16.58
N ALA A 227 -22.51 3.12 -15.63
CA ALA A 227 -23.26 3.30 -14.39
C ALA A 227 -24.26 4.45 -14.48
N TYR A 228 -25.26 4.40 -13.60
CA TYR A 228 -26.28 5.44 -13.47
C TYR A 228 -26.37 5.91 -12.02
N ASN A 229 -26.63 7.20 -11.84
CA ASN A 229 -26.93 7.76 -10.53
C ASN A 229 -28.40 7.52 -10.12
N ASN A 230 -28.81 8.04 -8.96
CA ASN A 230 -30.17 7.85 -8.47
C ASN A 230 -31.24 8.49 -9.35
N ASP A 231 -30.90 9.58 -10.05
CA ASP A 231 -31.77 10.27 -11.02
C ASP A 231 -31.88 9.54 -12.36
N GLY A 232 -31.17 8.42 -12.54
CA GLY A 232 -31.17 7.65 -13.78
C GLY A 232 -30.33 8.28 -14.89
N MET A 233 -29.42 9.20 -14.55
CA MET A 233 -28.46 9.78 -15.48
C MET A 233 -27.20 8.93 -15.54
N ALA A 234 -26.68 8.68 -16.75
CA ALA A 234 -25.38 8.03 -16.92
C ALA A 234 -24.31 8.87 -16.20
N TRP A 235 -23.56 8.23 -15.31
CA TRP A 235 -22.65 8.93 -14.40
C TRP A 235 -21.29 8.23 -14.39
N PRO A 236 -20.19 8.98 -14.53
CA PRO A 236 -18.86 8.39 -14.56
C PRO A 236 -18.47 7.89 -13.16
N TYR A 237 -17.61 6.87 -13.06
CA TYR A 237 -17.23 6.28 -11.77
C TYR A 237 -15.82 5.73 -11.73
N TRP A 238 -15.22 5.78 -10.54
CA TRP A 238 -13.86 5.34 -10.28
C TRP A 238 -13.65 3.84 -10.48
N LEU A 239 -12.49 3.48 -11.02
CA LEU A 239 -11.93 2.13 -10.91
C LEU A 239 -10.81 2.17 -9.86
N ARG A 240 -10.43 1.03 -9.27
CA ARG A 240 -9.20 0.94 -8.44
C ARG A 240 -7.92 0.72 -9.24
N THR A 241 -8.00 0.68 -10.58
CA THR A 241 -6.83 0.54 -11.44
C THR A 241 -6.18 1.92 -11.65
N PRO A 242 -4.91 2.11 -11.25
CA PRO A 242 -4.21 3.35 -11.54
C PRO A 242 -3.91 3.50 -13.03
N VAL A 243 -3.60 4.73 -13.45
CA VAL A 243 -2.81 4.95 -14.66
C VAL A 243 -1.36 4.64 -14.29
N THR A 244 -0.87 3.46 -14.67
CA THR A 244 0.38 2.90 -14.11
C THR A 244 1.63 3.69 -14.52
N ASP A 245 1.62 4.27 -15.72
CA ASP A 245 2.67 5.15 -16.25
C ASP A 245 2.55 6.61 -15.77
N CYS A 246 1.66 6.87 -14.79
CA CYS A 246 1.49 8.18 -14.16
C CYS A 246 1.59 8.09 -12.64
N ASN A 247 2.06 9.16 -12.01
CA ASN A 247 2.28 9.24 -10.56
C ASN A 247 1.05 9.64 -9.74
N HIS A 248 -0.07 10.01 -10.35
CA HIS A 248 -1.24 10.48 -9.61
C HIS A 248 -2.58 10.14 -10.25
N ASP A 249 -2.68 9.95 -11.57
CA ASP A 249 -3.98 9.73 -12.18
C ASP A 249 -4.57 8.33 -11.92
N MET A 250 -5.89 8.32 -11.73
CA MET A 250 -6.72 7.13 -11.59
C MET A 250 -7.56 6.90 -12.83
N ARG A 251 -7.80 5.62 -13.15
CA ARG A 251 -8.76 5.27 -14.21
C ARG A 251 -10.19 5.37 -13.71
N TYR A 252 -11.09 5.72 -14.62
CA TYR A 252 -12.53 5.73 -14.38
C TYR A 252 -13.26 5.25 -15.64
N ILE A 253 -14.53 4.87 -15.50
CA ILE A 253 -15.42 4.66 -16.65
C ILE A 253 -16.27 5.91 -16.82
N SER A 254 -16.19 6.53 -17.99
CA SER A 254 -16.97 7.71 -18.35
C SER A 254 -18.45 7.38 -18.57
N SER A 255 -19.31 8.41 -18.60
CA SER A 255 -20.74 8.26 -18.90
C SER A 255 -21.01 7.70 -20.32
N SER A 256 -20.04 7.77 -21.23
CA SER A 256 -20.08 7.15 -22.57
C SER A 256 -19.51 5.73 -22.59
N GLY A 257 -18.98 5.21 -21.48
CA GLY A 257 -18.41 3.88 -21.39
C GLY A 257 -16.95 3.77 -21.85
N GLN A 258 -16.24 4.89 -22.03
CA GLN A 258 -14.79 4.90 -22.27
C GLN A 258 -14.02 4.86 -20.96
N VAL A 259 -12.89 4.16 -20.93
CA VAL A 259 -11.91 4.21 -19.85
C VAL A 259 -11.15 5.53 -19.96
N GLY A 260 -11.32 6.39 -18.95
CA GLY A 260 -10.64 7.69 -18.85
C GLY A 260 -9.53 7.70 -17.81
N ARG A 261 -8.89 8.86 -17.66
CA ARG A 261 -7.95 9.18 -16.58
C ARG A 261 -8.35 10.48 -15.91
N TYR A 262 -8.24 10.56 -14.60
CA TYR A 262 -8.56 11.76 -13.84
C TYR A 262 -7.81 11.82 -12.52
N ALA A 263 -7.65 13.03 -12.00
CA ALA A 263 -6.93 13.25 -10.75
C ALA A 263 -7.80 12.82 -9.54
N PRO A 264 -7.26 12.01 -8.61
CA PRO A 264 -7.99 11.41 -7.49
C PRO A 264 -8.74 12.37 -6.58
N TRP A 265 -8.21 13.58 -6.40
CA TRP A 265 -8.76 14.58 -5.49
C TRP A 265 -10.07 15.22 -5.97
N TYR A 266 -10.49 14.98 -7.21
CA TYR A 266 -11.73 15.50 -7.73
C TYR A 266 -12.94 14.70 -7.25
N SER A 267 -14.00 15.41 -6.88
CA SER A 267 -15.20 14.82 -6.26
C SER A 267 -16.42 14.89 -7.17
N ASP A 268 -16.24 14.75 -8.48
CA ASP A 268 -17.29 14.76 -9.51
C ASP A 268 -17.55 13.35 -10.11
N LEU A 269 -16.84 12.34 -9.61
CA LEU A 269 -16.93 10.94 -10.04
C LEU A 269 -17.66 10.08 -9.01
N GLY A 270 -18.47 9.16 -9.53
CA GLY A 270 -19.27 8.24 -8.74
C GLY A 270 -18.45 7.13 -8.07
N VAL A 271 -18.99 6.63 -6.97
CA VAL A 271 -18.53 5.44 -6.27
C VAL A 271 -19.49 4.30 -6.60
N ARG A 272 -18.96 3.22 -7.19
CA ARG A 272 -19.71 2.00 -7.51
C ARG A 272 -19.05 0.79 -6.83
N PRO A 273 -19.39 0.52 -5.56
CA PRO A 273 -18.74 -0.52 -4.79
C PRO A 273 -19.09 -1.91 -5.31
N ALA A 274 -18.19 -2.85 -5.06
CA ALA A 274 -18.34 -4.26 -5.35
C ALA A 274 -17.79 -5.12 -4.21
N PHE A 275 -18.26 -6.36 -4.11
CA PHE A 275 -17.74 -7.37 -3.20
C PHE A 275 -17.96 -8.77 -3.78
N TYR A 276 -17.29 -9.79 -3.26
CA TYR A 276 -17.61 -11.19 -3.56
C TYR A 276 -18.59 -11.74 -2.53
N LEU A 277 -19.74 -12.26 -2.98
CA LEU A 277 -20.72 -12.88 -2.10
C LEU A 277 -20.20 -14.20 -1.57
N ASP A 278 -20.27 -14.39 -0.26
CA ASP A 278 -20.00 -15.67 0.38
C ASP A 278 -21.22 -16.59 0.22
N SER A 279 -21.33 -17.20 -0.95
CA SER A 279 -22.42 -18.13 -1.29
C SER A 279 -22.44 -19.36 -0.38
N GLU A 280 -21.37 -19.66 0.35
CA GLU A 280 -21.37 -20.77 1.30
C GLU A 280 -22.36 -20.52 2.44
N TYR A 281 -22.35 -19.31 2.98
CA TYR A 281 -23.12 -18.92 4.17
C TYR A 281 -24.33 -18.03 3.87
N PHE A 282 -24.42 -17.44 2.67
CA PHE A 282 -25.53 -16.59 2.29
C PHE A 282 -26.85 -17.38 2.20
N VAL A 283 -27.87 -16.91 2.92
CA VAL A 283 -29.22 -17.45 2.90
C VAL A 283 -30.24 -16.34 2.67
N THR A 284 -31.30 -16.65 1.95
CA THR A 284 -32.35 -15.71 1.57
C THR A 284 -33.64 -15.99 2.32
N THR A 285 -34.32 -14.94 2.77
CA THR A 285 -35.66 -15.01 3.37
C THR A 285 -36.77 -14.78 2.34
N SER A 286 -36.46 -14.15 1.21
CA SER A 286 -37.42 -13.88 0.13
C SER A 286 -36.70 -13.46 -1.16
N GLY A 287 -37.47 -13.28 -2.24
CA GLY A 287 -36.98 -12.84 -3.54
C GLY A 287 -36.74 -13.98 -4.52
N SER A 288 -36.71 -13.63 -5.81
CA SER A 288 -36.44 -14.57 -6.91
C SER A 288 -35.13 -14.30 -7.63
N GLY A 289 -34.37 -13.28 -7.22
CA GLY A 289 -33.16 -12.83 -7.90
C GLY A 289 -33.41 -11.88 -9.07
N SER A 290 -34.67 -11.57 -9.40
CA SER A 290 -34.99 -10.56 -10.41
C SER A 290 -34.80 -9.13 -9.88
N GLN A 291 -34.62 -8.13 -10.74
CA GLN A 291 -34.47 -6.73 -10.30
C GLN A 291 -35.67 -6.23 -9.49
N SER A 292 -36.89 -6.62 -9.88
CA SER A 292 -38.14 -6.27 -9.18
C SER A 292 -38.42 -7.12 -7.93
N SER A 293 -37.74 -8.26 -7.78
CA SER A 293 -37.86 -9.15 -6.63
C SER A 293 -36.47 -9.72 -6.31
N PRO A 294 -35.55 -8.86 -5.81
CA PRO A 294 -34.18 -9.27 -5.53
C PRO A 294 -34.17 -10.24 -4.36
N TYR A 295 -33.16 -11.11 -4.31
CA TYR A 295 -32.91 -11.91 -3.13
C TYR A 295 -32.66 -11.00 -1.92
N ILE A 296 -33.44 -11.18 -0.86
CA ILE A 296 -33.24 -10.51 0.43
C ILE A 296 -32.62 -11.55 1.35
N GLY A 297 -31.40 -11.31 1.81
CA GLY A 297 -30.64 -12.31 2.56
C GLY A 297 -29.45 -11.75 3.33
N SER A 298 -28.84 -12.61 4.13
CA SER A 298 -27.63 -12.35 4.91
C SER A 298 -26.94 -13.67 5.27
N ALA A 299 -25.91 -13.66 6.11
CA ALA A 299 -25.24 -14.85 6.63
C ALA A 299 -25.37 -14.94 8.16
N PRO A 300 -26.56 -15.30 8.71
CA PRO A 300 -26.82 -15.31 10.16
C PRO A 300 -26.05 -16.40 10.92
N ASN A 301 -25.57 -17.43 10.22
CA ASN A 301 -24.85 -18.56 10.81
C ASN A 301 -23.32 -18.40 10.71
N LYS A 302 -22.83 -17.26 10.22
CA LYS A 302 -21.41 -16.94 10.17
C LYS A 302 -21.13 -15.84 11.17
N GLN A 303 -20.25 -16.12 12.12
CA GLN A 303 -19.77 -15.11 13.04
C GLN A 303 -18.93 -14.10 12.26
N GLU A 304 -19.28 -12.82 12.38
CA GLU A 304 -18.49 -11.70 11.87
C GLU A 304 -17.84 -11.00 13.05
N ASP A 305 -16.52 -11.13 13.13
CA ASP A 305 -15.69 -10.35 14.04
C ASP A 305 -15.56 -8.91 13.51
N ASP A 306 -15.05 -8.00 14.35
CA ASP A 306 -14.87 -6.62 13.93
C ASP A 306 -13.81 -6.58 12.81
N TYR A 307 -14.28 -6.42 11.58
CA TYR A 307 -13.44 -6.40 10.40
C TYR A 307 -12.77 -5.04 10.24
N THR A 308 -11.44 -5.05 10.17
CA THR A 308 -10.63 -3.89 9.82
C THR A 308 -9.66 -4.26 8.71
N ILE A 309 -9.44 -3.33 7.78
CA ILE A 309 -8.34 -3.45 6.84
C ILE A 309 -7.03 -3.11 7.54
N SER A 310 -6.00 -3.89 7.28
CA SER A 310 -4.66 -3.59 7.81
C SER A 310 -4.10 -2.34 7.13
N GLU A 311 -3.42 -1.51 7.93
CA GLU A 311 -2.54 -0.48 7.38
C GLU A 311 -1.51 -1.12 6.46
N PRO A 312 -1.12 -0.44 5.36
CA PRO A 312 0.05 -0.86 4.61
C PRO A 312 1.23 -0.95 5.59
N ALA A 313 2.09 -1.96 5.42
CA ALA A 313 3.36 -1.95 6.11
C ALA A 313 4.03 -0.59 5.88
N GLU A 314 4.55 0.03 6.95
CA GLU A 314 5.29 1.27 6.83
C GLU A 314 6.29 1.12 5.68
N ASP A 315 6.39 2.15 4.84
CA ASP A 315 7.41 2.19 3.81
C ASP A 315 8.73 1.79 4.47
N ALA A 316 9.39 0.74 3.96
CA ALA A 316 10.69 0.29 4.47
C ALA A 316 11.79 1.37 4.33
N ASN A 317 11.41 2.56 3.88
CA ASN A 317 12.13 3.80 4.04
C ASN A 317 11.48 4.63 5.18
N PRO A 318 11.74 4.26 6.45
CA PRO A 318 11.26 5.03 7.59
C PRO A 318 11.78 6.47 7.50
N ASP A 319 10.99 7.39 8.06
CA ASP A 319 11.58 8.68 8.42
C ASP A 319 12.65 8.33 9.43
N TRP A 320 13.87 8.72 9.12
CA TRP A 320 15.04 8.45 9.92
C TRP A 320 14.96 9.24 11.22
N ASN A 321 14.09 8.82 12.14
CA ASN A 321 14.26 9.00 13.56
C ASN A 321 15.24 7.90 14.00
N VAL A 322 16.51 8.08 13.64
CA VAL A 322 17.53 7.04 13.78
C VAL A 322 17.83 6.89 15.26
N SER A 323 17.60 5.69 15.77
CA SER A 323 18.20 5.29 17.04
C SER A 323 19.70 5.50 16.95
N THR A 324 20.29 6.19 17.94
CA THR A 324 21.74 6.37 18.07
C THR A 324 22.49 5.03 18.26
N GLU A 325 21.76 3.92 18.38
CA GLU A 325 22.30 2.56 18.39
C GLU A 325 22.56 1.99 16.97
N GLN A 326 21.99 2.57 15.90
CA GLN A 326 22.05 2.06 14.52
C GLN A 326 22.77 2.99 13.53
N SER A 327 23.33 4.11 14.01
CA SER A 327 24.07 5.07 13.19
C SER A 327 25.47 5.28 13.74
N ILE A 328 26.46 5.42 12.86
CA ILE A 328 27.84 5.71 13.27
C ILE A 328 28.19 7.13 12.84
N GLN A 329 28.74 7.91 13.76
CA GLN A 329 29.37 9.17 13.41
C GLN A 329 30.79 8.92 12.88
N LEU A 330 31.04 9.32 11.64
CA LEU A 330 32.38 9.39 11.08
C LEU A 330 32.97 10.79 11.28
N THR A 331 34.28 10.84 11.51
CA THR A 331 35.07 12.08 11.40
C THR A 331 35.99 11.90 10.22
N LEU A 332 35.65 12.53 9.11
CA LEU A 332 36.48 12.59 7.92
C LEU A 332 37.30 13.89 8.01
N GLY A 333 38.58 13.84 7.63
CA GLY A 333 39.46 15.00 7.76
C GLY A 333 38.87 16.25 7.09
N PRO A 334 39.25 17.47 7.51
CA PRO A 334 38.65 18.73 7.05
C PRO A 334 38.79 19.00 5.54
N TRP A 335 39.56 18.18 4.82
CA TRP A 335 39.80 18.25 3.38
C TRP A 335 39.04 17.17 2.58
N TYR A 336 38.17 16.41 3.25
CA TYR A 336 37.34 15.40 2.62
C TYR A 336 36.19 16.07 1.87
N SER A 337 36.08 15.83 0.55
CA SER A 337 35.38 16.66 -0.46
C SER A 337 35.89 18.12 -0.48
N ASN A 338 35.95 18.76 -1.65
CA ASN A 338 36.53 20.11 -1.81
C ASN A 338 35.84 21.19 -0.93
N ASP A 339 34.68 20.89 -0.36
CA ASP A 339 33.85 21.77 0.47
C ASP A 339 33.74 21.32 1.94
N GLY A 340 34.42 20.24 2.35
CA GLY A 340 34.38 19.74 3.75
C GLY A 340 33.03 19.14 4.17
N LYS A 341 32.13 18.89 3.21
CA LYS A 341 30.73 18.56 3.46
C LYS A 341 30.49 17.22 4.16
N TYR A 342 31.36 16.26 3.92
CA TYR A 342 31.34 14.99 4.64
C TYR A 342 32.36 14.94 5.79
N SER A 343 32.78 16.06 6.36
CA SER A 343 33.75 16.03 7.47
C SER A 343 33.22 15.35 8.74
N ASN A 344 31.91 15.37 9.02
CA ASN A 344 31.33 14.70 10.20
C ASN A 344 29.95 14.04 9.95
N PRO A 345 29.81 13.05 9.05
CA PRO A 345 28.52 12.49 8.70
C PRO A 345 28.08 11.45 9.74
N THR A 346 26.79 11.51 10.09
CA THR A 346 26.11 10.41 10.77
C THR A 346 25.60 9.45 9.71
N ILE A 347 26.12 8.23 9.71
CA ILE A 347 25.86 7.25 8.66
C ILE A 347 25.02 6.12 9.22
N PRO A 348 23.86 5.85 8.62
CA PRO A 348 23.06 4.72 9.05
C PRO A 348 23.69 3.37 8.71
N VAL A 349 23.46 2.40 9.58
CA VAL A 349 23.88 1.01 9.41
C VAL A 349 22.65 0.12 9.34
N TYR A 350 22.54 -0.67 8.28
CA TYR A 350 21.48 -1.66 8.12
C TYR A 350 22.04 -3.07 8.30
N THR A 351 21.37 -3.90 9.08
CA THR A 351 21.78 -5.30 9.26
C THR A 351 21.24 -6.15 8.10
N ILE A 352 22.15 -6.73 7.31
CA ILE A 352 21.82 -7.66 6.22
C ILE A 352 21.71 -9.08 6.77
N GLN A 353 22.64 -9.45 7.65
CA GLN A 353 22.67 -10.73 8.34
C GLN A 353 23.36 -10.56 9.70
N LYS A 354 22.79 -11.07 10.79
CA LYS A 354 23.48 -11.18 12.08
C LYS A 354 23.11 -12.52 12.70
N THR A 355 24.01 -13.48 12.61
CA THR A 355 23.76 -14.85 13.08
C THR A 355 24.29 -15.10 14.48
N ARG A 356 25.30 -14.32 14.92
CA ARG A 356 25.90 -14.39 16.27
C ARG A 356 26.44 -13.02 16.72
N SER A 357 27.14 -12.98 17.86
CA SER A 357 27.89 -11.79 18.29
C SER A 357 28.95 -11.39 17.25
N ASP A 358 29.23 -10.09 17.13
CA ASP A 358 30.30 -9.58 16.25
C ASP A 358 31.70 -10.01 16.74
N THR A 359 31.82 -10.42 18.00
CA THR A 359 33.04 -11.02 18.57
C THR A 359 33.21 -12.49 18.23
N GLU A 360 32.19 -13.14 17.68
CA GLU A 360 32.20 -14.58 17.38
C GLU A 360 32.16 -14.86 15.88
N ASN A 361 31.87 -13.83 15.08
CA ASN A 361 31.67 -13.89 13.64
C ASN A 361 32.60 -12.93 12.90
N MET A 362 32.90 -13.28 11.65
CA MET A 362 33.50 -12.36 10.71
C MET A 362 32.49 -11.26 10.36
N VAL A 363 32.87 -10.01 10.61
CA VAL A 363 32.06 -8.84 10.28
C VAL A 363 32.41 -8.34 8.88
N VAL A 364 31.41 -8.30 8.01
CA VAL A 364 31.47 -7.76 6.65
C VAL A 364 30.68 -6.46 6.63
N VAL A 365 31.34 -5.37 6.22
CA VAL A 365 30.68 -4.08 6.04
C VAL A 365 30.74 -3.72 4.56
N VAL A 366 29.58 -3.52 3.97
CA VAL A 366 29.43 -3.05 2.60
C VAL A 366 29.07 -1.58 2.65
N CYS A 367 29.80 -0.72 1.96
CA CYS A 367 29.54 0.73 1.94
C CYS A 367 28.94 1.13 0.59
N GLY A 368 27.92 1.99 0.62
CA GLY A 368 27.24 2.46 -0.59
C GLY A 368 28.02 3.58 -1.26
N GLU A 369 28.42 3.40 -2.51
CA GLU A 369 29.14 4.45 -3.25
C GLU A 369 28.41 4.88 -4.52
N GLY A 370 28.22 6.19 -4.69
CA GLY A 370 27.41 6.77 -5.76
C GLY A 370 25.90 6.52 -5.63
N TYR A 371 25.44 6.08 -4.46
CA TYR A 371 24.03 6.02 -4.11
C TYR A 371 23.64 7.32 -3.41
N THR A 372 22.74 8.07 -4.01
CA THR A 372 22.20 9.28 -3.38
C THR A 372 21.36 8.94 -2.15
N LYS A 373 20.98 9.95 -1.36
CA LYS A 373 20.09 9.78 -0.20
C LYS A 373 18.78 9.07 -0.57
N SER A 374 18.21 9.36 -1.73
CA SER A 374 16.97 8.74 -2.21
C SER A 374 17.14 7.30 -2.72
N GLN A 375 18.39 6.84 -2.91
CA GLN A 375 18.74 5.53 -3.45
C GLN A 375 19.24 4.55 -2.38
N GLN A 376 19.24 4.91 -1.10
CA GLN A 376 19.74 4.02 -0.04
C GLN A 376 18.94 2.71 0.10
N GLY A 377 17.63 2.72 -0.22
CA GLY A 377 16.84 1.50 -0.32
C GLY A 377 17.32 0.58 -1.45
N LYS A 378 17.69 1.15 -2.62
CA LYS A 378 18.31 0.41 -3.72
C LYS A 378 19.65 -0.18 -3.27
N PHE A 379 20.49 0.61 -2.62
CA PHE A 379 21.77 0.14 -2.06
C PHE A 379 21.57 -1.07 -1.14
N ILE A 380 20.68 -1.00 -0.16
CA ILE A 380 20.41 -2.12 0.76
C ILE A 380 19.98 -3.37 -0.01
N ASN A 381 19.10 -3.24 -1.01
CA ASN A 381 18.66 -4.36 -1.83
C ASN A 381 19.80 -4.93 -2.69
N ASP A 382 20.69 -4.08 -3.19
CA ASP A 382 21.89 -4.51 -3.92
C ASP A 382 22.86 -5.26 -2.99
N VAL A 383 23.01 -4.84 -1.72
CA VAL A 383 23.78 -5.59 -0.72
C VAL A 383 23.12 -6.92 -0.37
N LYS A 384 21.79 -6.97 -0.23
CA LYS A 384 21.06 -8.24 -0.03
C LYS A 384 21.29 -9.20 -1.19
N ARG A 385 21.19 -8.72 -2.43
CA ARG A 385 21.45 -9.53 -3.64
C ARG A 385 22.90 -10.01 -3.69
N LEU A 386 23.86 -9.11 -3.47
CA LEU A 386 25.29 -9.44 -3.40
C LEU A 386 25.56 -10.55 -2.37
N TRP A 387 24.98 -10.42 -1.18
CA TRP A 387 25.17 -11.40 -0.12
C TRP A 387 24.52 -12.74 -0.44
N GLN A 388 23.29 -12.72 -0.98
CA GLN A 388 22.62 -13.93 -1.46
C GLN A 388 23.41 -14.64 -2.56
N ASP A 389 24.02 -13.89 -3.49
CA ASP A 389 24.88 -14.44 -4.53
C ASP A 389 26.16 -15.04 -3.96
N ALA A 390 26.79 -14.39 -2.96
CA ALA A 390 27.94 -14.94 -2.25
C ALA A 390 27.61 -16.28 -1.58
N MET A 391 26.41 -16.41 -0.98
CA MET A 391 25.93 -17.64 -0.34
C MET A 391 25.72 -18.82 -1.31
N LYS A 392 25.85 -18.61 -2.64
CA LYS A 392 25.81 -19.71 -3.62
C LYS A 392 27.13 -20.48 -3.69
N TYR A 393 28.23 -19.92 -3.20
CA TYR A 393 29.58 -20.46 -3.34
C TYR A 393 30.15 -20.95 -2.00
N GLU A 394 30.95 -22.00 -2.03
CA GLU A 394 31.77 -22.41 -0.89
C GLU A 394 33.02 -21.51 -0.77
N PRO A 395 33.52 -21.20 0.44
CA PRO A 395 33.05 -21.66 1.75
C PRO A 395 31.90 -20.80 2.34
N TYR A 396 31.49 -19.71 1.69
CA TYR A 396 30.50 -18.78 2.24
C TYR A 396 29.18 -19.45 2.61
N ARG A 397 28.72 -20.40 1.79
CA ARG A 397 27.50 -21.16 2.04
C ARG A 397 27.57 -22.03 3.30
N SER A 398 28.61 -22.86 3.44
CA SER A 398 28.75 -23.77 4.58
C SER A 398 29.10 -23.06 5.88
N TYR A 399 29.72 -21.87 5.79
CA TYR A 399 30.06 -21.03 6.94
C TYR A 399 29.13 -19.82 7.08
N ALA A 400 27.92 -19.84 6.49
CA ALA A 400 27.01 -18.69 6.51
C ALA A 400 26.72 -18.18 7.92
N ASP A 401 26.69 -19.07 8.92
CA ASP A 401 26.46 -18.73 10.33
C ASP A 401 27.66 -18.04 11.01
N ARG A 402 28.82 -17.97 10.34
CA ARG A 402 30.05 -17.30 10.80
C ARG A 402 30.22 -15.88 10.29
N PHE A 403 29.25 -15.34 9.56
CA PHE A 403 29.31 -13.98 9.03
C PHE A 403 28.19 -13.11 9.60
N ASN A 404 28.55 -11.89 10.01
CA ASN A 404 27.62 -10.80 10.21
C ASN A 404 27.85 -9.76 9.12
N VAL A 405 26.79 -9.34 8.44
CA VAL A 405 26.87 -8.46 7.28
C VAL A 405 26.04 -7.22 7.51
N TYR A 406 26.66 -6.07 7.26
CA TYR A 406 26.10 -4.75 7.46
C TYR A 406 26.22 -3.93 6.19
N ALA A 407 25.19 -3.14 5.89
CA ALA A 407 25.21 -2.12 4.85
C ALA A 407 25.35 -0.75 5.50
N LEU A 408 26.48 -0.09 5.25
CA LEU A 408 26.77 1.26 5.68
C LEU A 408 26.25 2.25 4.63
N CYS A 409 25.19 2.98 4.96
CA CYS A 409 24.40 3.79 4.03
C CYS A 409 25.03 5.16 3.77
N THR A 410 26.21 5.15 3.14
CA THR A 410 26.98 6.33 2.77
C THR A 410 26.32 7.09 1.61
N ALA A 411 25.55 8.14 1.92
CA ALA A 411 24.77 8.88 0.93
C ALA A 411 25.63 9.87 0.13
N SER A 412 25.79 9.60 -1.16
CA SER A 412 26.38 10.52 -2.14
C SER A 412 25.44 11.69 -2.44
N GLU A 413 25.97 12.82 -2.88
CA GLU A 413 25.13 13.95 -3.32
C GLU A 413 24.56 13.75 -4.71
N SER A 414 25.39 13.22 -5.59
CA SER A 414 25.02 12.89 -6.95
C SER A 414 25.36 11.44 -7.25
N THR A 415 24.70 10.92 -8.27
CA THR A 415 25.15 9.72 -8.96
C THR A 415 26.39 10.03 -9.81
N PHE A 416 27.08 9.00 -10.27
CA PHE A 416 28.29 9.11 -11.09
C PHE A 416 28.09 9.87 -12.41
N ASP A 417 26.88 9.85 -12.96
CA ASP A 417 26.58 10.37 -14.31
C ASP A 417 26.51 11.90 -14.38
N ASN A 418 26.50 12.60 -13.25
CA ASN A 418 26.24 14.05 -13.18
C ASN A 418 27.47 14.91 -12.82
N GLY A 419 28.68 14.33 -12.83
CA GLY A 419 29.92 15.08 -12.56
C GLY A 419 30.01 15.71 -11.17
N GLY A 420 29.19 15.26 -10.21
CA GLY A 420 29.18 15.74 -8.82
C GLY A 420 29.95 14.83 -7.86
N SER A 421 30.04 15.25 -6.59
CA SER A 421 30.78 14.54 -5.54
C SER A 421 30.01 13.30 -5.07
N THR A 422 30.62 12.12 -5.19
CA THR A 422 30.15 10.92 -4.50
C THR A 422 30.68 10.89 -3.07
N PHE A 423 30.12 10.02 -2.22
CA PHE A 423 30.46 9.98 -0.80
C PHE A 423 31.94 9.71 -0.58
N PHE A 424 32.54 8.77 -1.32
CA PHE A 424 33.99 8.48 -1.29
C PHE A 424 34.79 9.19 -2.38
N ASP A 425 34.20 10.16 -3.07
CA ASP A 425 34.85 10.98 -4.11
C ASP A 425 35.52 10.12 -5.21
N VAL A 426 34.82 9.06 -5.62
CA VAL A 426 35.19 8.21 -6.75
C VAL A 426 34.87 8.98 -8.04
N ILE A 427 35.91 9.20 -8.84
CA ILE A 427 35.81 9.94 -10.10
C ILE A 427 35.74 8.96 -11.27
N VAL A 428 35.13 9.40 -12.36
CA VAL A 428 35.22 8.70 -13.65
C VAL A 428 36.47 9.22 -14.36
N ASP A 429 37.40 8.32 -14.68
CA ASP A 429 38.60 8.71 -15.43
C ASP A 429 38.31 8.98 -16.92
N LYS A 430 39.34 9.38 -17.66
CA LYS A 430 39.24 9.66 -19.10
C LYS A 430 38.84 8.45 -19.97
N TYR A 431 38.78 7.25 -19.41
CA TYR A 431 38.35 6.01 -20.07
C TYR A 431 36.96 5.57 -19.61
N ASN A 432 36.20 6.47 -19.00
CA ASN A 432 34.86 6.20 -18.48
C ASN A 432 34.84 5.10 -17.40
N SER A 433 35.96 4.89 -16.69
CA SER A 433 36.09 3.88 -15.64
C SER A 433 36.04 4.54 -14.26
N PRO A 434 35.26 4.02 -13.29
CA PRO A 434 35.26 4.53 -11.93
C PRO A 434 36.60 4.21 -11.27
N VAL A 435 37.33 5.25 -10.86
CA VAL A 435 38.60 5.13 -10.14
C VAL A 435 38.54 5.93 -8.84
N ILE A 436 39.12 5.38 -7.77
CA ILE A 436 39.41 6.17 -6.57
C ILE A 436 40.44 7.21 -7.00
N SER A 437 40.13 8.50 -6.82
CA SER A 437 40.93 9.61 -7.37
C SER A 437 42.37 9.57 -6.84
N ASN A 438 43.32 9.17 -7.70
CA ASN A 438 44.72 9.06 -7.32
C ASN A 438 45.49 10.40 -7.39
N ASN A 439 45.01 11.40 -8.12
CA ASN A 439 45.65 12.72 -8.19
C ASN A 439 44.80 13.72 -9.01
N LEU A 440 44.02 14.58 -8.37
CA LEU A 440 43.37 15.68 -9.11
C LEU A 440 44.28 16.91 -9.23
N HIS A 441 45.16 17.21 -8.26
CA HIS A 441 45.99 18.43 -8.26
C HIS A 441 47.35 18.31 -7.54
N GLY A 442 48.21 17.37 -7.93
CA GLY A 442 49.67 17.51 -7.84
C GLY A 442 50.36 17.57 -6.47
N SER A 443 49.66 17.58 -5.33
CA SER A 443 50.33 17.59 -4.01
C SER A 443 49.55 16.97 -2.84
N GLN A 444 48.36 16.42 -3.06
CA GLN A 444 47.50 15.90 -1.98
C GLN A 444 47.08 14.46 -2.26
N TRP A 445 47.69 13.53 -1.53
CA TRP A 445 47.38 12.10 -1.59
C TRP A 445 46.03 11.84 -0.89
N LYS A 446 44.95 11.66 -1.66
CA LYS A 446 43.63 11.20 -1.15
C LYS A 446 43.59 9.69 -0.86
N ASN A 447 44.69 8.97 -1.14
CA ASN A 447 44.81 7.49 -1.12
C ASN A 447 44.71 6.80 0.26
N HIS A 448 44.16 7.45 1.28
CA HIS A 448 44.10 6.90 2.64
C HIS A 448 42.67 6.85 3.19
N ILE A 449 41.66 6.78 2.32
CA ILE A 449 40.24 6.74 2.75
C ILE A 449 39.96 5.53 3.65
N PHE A 450 40.52 4.36 3.31
CA PHE A 450 40.41 3.16 4.14
C PHE A 450 41.25 3.23 5.42
N GLU A 451 42.45 3.82 5.35
CA GLU A 451 43.35 3.95 6.50
C GLU A 451 42.92 5.05 7.49
N ARG A 452 42.10 6.02 7.06
CA ARG A 452 41.71 7.20 7.88
C ARG A 452 40.23 7.27 8.23
N CYS A 453 39.34 6.58 7.51
CA CYS A 453 37.89 6.64 7.74
C CYS A 453 37.31 5.33 8.29
N ILE A 454 37.97 4.18 8.04
CA ILE A 454 37.53 2.84 8.46
C ILE A 454 38.70 2.13 9.16
N GLY A 455 39.29 2.79 10.16
CA GLY A 455 40.32 2.21 11.02
C GLY A 455 39.76 1.36 12.17
N PRO A 456 40.62 0.75 13.01
CA PRO A 456 40.19 -0.07 14.15
C PRO A 456 39.18 0.64 15.05
N GLU A 457 39.34 1.95 15.32
CA GLU A 457 38.42 2.76 16.13
C GLU A 457 37.00 2.87 15.54
N PHE A 458 36.86 2.89 14.21
CA PHE A 458 35.55 2.90 13.55
C PHE A 458 34.84 1.56 13.70
N ILE A 459 35.59 0.48 13.56
CA ILE A 459 35.10 -0.89 13.69
C ILE A 459 34.77 -1.20 15.16
N GLU A 460 35.54 -0.66 16.10
CA GLU A 460 35.26 -0.68 17.55
C GLU A 460 33.96 0.07 17.88
N LYS A 461 33.62 1.17 17.19
CA LYS A 461 32.31 1.83 17.37
C LYS A 461 31.13 1.01 16.85
N ILE A 462 31.30 0.26 15.75
CA ILE A 462 30.30 -0.72 15.29
C ILE A 462 30.12 -1.81 16.34
N HIS A 463 31.23 -2.32 16.87
CA HIS A 463 31.25 -3.34 17.90
C HIS A 463 30.59 -2.86 19.21
N ASP A 464 30.92 -1.66 19.69
CA ASP A 464 30.45 -1.11 20.97
C ASP A 464 28.96 -0.71 20.95
N ALA A 465 28.43 -0.30 19.79
CA ALA A 465 27.01 0.01 19.63
C ALA A 465 26.08 -1.22 19.76
N HIS A 466 26.62 -2.44 19.61
CA HIS A 466 25.84 -3.68 19.61
C HIS A 466 26.00 -4.54 20.88
N ILE A 467 26.78 -4.09 21.88
CA ILE A 467 26.90 -4.73 23.18
C ILE A 467 25.97 -4.03 24.20
N LYS A 468 24.96 -4.73 24.72
CA LYS A 468 24.24 -4.27 25.91
C LYS A 468 25.24 -4.21 27.07
N LYS A 469 25.60 -3.01 27.54
CA LYS A 469 26.35 -2.83 28.79
C LYS A 469 25.55 -3.43 29.95
N SER A 470 25.90 -4.62 30.40
CA SER A 470 25.49 -5.10 31.72
C SER A 470 26.19 -4.24 32.77
N VAL A 471 25.41 -3.50 33.56
CA VAL A 471 25.92 -2.72 34.69
C VAL A 471 26.47 -3.69 35.74
N ILE A 472 27.79 -3.83 35.81
CA ILE A 472 28.47 -4.20 37.06
C ILE A 472 29.67 -3.28 37.23
N GLN A 473 29.59 -2.44 38.26
CA GLN A 473 30.73 -1.67 38.75
C GLN A 473 31.75 -2.57 39.44
N THR A 474 33.01 -2.18 39.23
CA THR A 474 34.20 -2.31 40.10
C THR A 474 35.14 -3.52 40.00
N GLN A 475 36.40 -3.14 39.67
CA GLN A 475 37.72 -3.71 40.00
C GLN A 475 38.23 -4.95 39.25
N PHE A 476 39.06 -4.73 38.22
CA PHE A 476 40.53 -4.97 38.19
C PHE A 476 41.07 -4.71 36.75
N ARG A 477 42.25 -4.06 36.63
CA ARG A 477 43.04 -3.94 35.37
C ARG A 477 43.99 -5.17 35.23
N PRO A 478 44.75 -5.32 34.13
CA PRO A 478 44.37 -5.53 32.73
C PRO A 478 44.96 -6.88 32.22
N VAL A 479 44.29 -7.60 31.32
CA VAL A 479 44.94 -8.68 30.56
C VAL A 479 44.79 -8.39 29.08
N ARG A 480 45.85 -7.80 28.52
CA ARG A 480 46.20 -7.96 27.11
C ARG A 480 46.48 -9.44 26.85
N ASN A 481 46.04 -9.92 25.70
CA ASN A 481 46.30 -11.23 25.08
C ASN A 481 45.25 -12.32 25.33
N MET A 482 44.23 -12.34 24.47
CA MET A 482 43.97 -13.53 23.67
C MET A 482 43.74 -13.09 22.23
N SER A 483 44.57 -13.61 21.34
CA SER A 483 44.55 -13.36 19.91
C SER A 483 43.20 -13.75 19.32
N LEU A 484 42.33 -12.77 19.11
CA LEU A 484 41.19 -12.90 18.23
C LEU A 484 41.58 -12.19 16.93
N ILE A 485 42.03 -12.97 15.95
CA ILE A 485 42.22 -12.47 14.58
C ILE A 485 40.81 -12.25 14.03
N ILE A 486 40.26 -11.06 14.25
CA ILE A 486 39.06 -10.63 13.53
C ILE A 486 39.57 -10.17 12.16
N MET A 487 39.33 -11.00 11.14
CA MET A 487 39.67 -10.68 9.76
C MET A 487 38.50 -9.89 9.17
N PHE A 488 38.76 -8.66 8.73
CA PHE A 488 37.73 -7.75 8.20
C PHE A 488 37.82 -7.68 6.69
N THR A 489 36.67 -7.60 6.02
CA THR A 489 36.61 -7.35 4.57
C THR A 489 35.61 -6.22 4.32
N ILE A 490 36.09 -5.14 3.70
CA ILE A 490 35.27 -4.01 3.29
C ILE A 490 35.06 -4.13 1.79
N ILE A 491 33.80 -4.05 1.37
CA ILE A 491 33.43 -4.09 -0.05
C ILE A 491 32.78 -2.75 -0.40
N LEU A 492 33.36 -2.07 -1.39
CA LEU A 492 32.71 -0.93 -2.04
C LEU A 492 31.75 -1.46 -3.10
N LEU A 493 30.47 -1.14 -2.95
CA LEU A 493 29.47 -1.43 -3.97
C LEU A 493 29.12 -0.11 -4.66
N SER A 494 29.42 -0.02 -5.95
CA SER A 494 29.14 1.17 -6.77
C SER A 494 27.88 0.95 -7.60
N SER A 495 27.09 2.01 -7.80
CA SER A 495 25.91 2.00 -8.65
C SER A 495 26.19 1.77 -10.15
N LEU A 496 27.46 1.71 -10.57
CA LEU A 496 27.89 1.44 -11.95
C LEU A 496 28.08 -0.05 -12.28
N TRP A 497 28.17 -0.92 -11.27
CA TRP A 497 28.58 -2.33 -11.45
C TRP A 497 27.40 -3.32 -11.54
N LEU A 498 26.16 -2.80 -11.49
CA LEU A 498 24.90 -3.54 -11.48
C LEU A 498 23.87 -2.75 -12.28
#